data_AF-A0A973B4K2-F1
#
_entry.id   AF-A0A973B4K2-F1
#
_cell.length_a   1.000
_cell.length_b   1.000
_cell.length_c   1.000
_cell.angle_alpha   90.00
_cell.angle_beta   90.00
_cell.angle_gamma   90.00
#
_symmetry.space_group_name_H-M   'P 1'
#
loop_
_entity.id
_entity.type
_entity.pdbx_description
1 polymer ?
#
loop_
_entity_poly.entity_id
_entity_poly.type
_entity_poly.pdbx_seq_one_letter_code
_entity_poly.pdbx_strand_id
1 'polypeptide(L)' 'MSSCATLFGGPITAYQKTKPAPGKPERELRAGALILDIVLFWPAAIVDFSNGAIYKPKPTKK' A
#
# COMPACT_ATOMS: atom_id res chain seq x y z
N MET A 1 3.49 6.92 -16.05
CA MET A 1 2.26 6.10 -15.89
C MET A 1 1.74 6.28 -14.48
N SER A 2 0.67 7.05 -14.32
CA SER A 2 0.04 7.32 -13.02
C SER A 2 -0.89 6.17 -12.66
N SER A 3 -0.55 5.43 -11.61
CA SER A 3 -1.40 4.37 -11.06
C SER A 3 -2.33 5.01 -10.03
N CYS A 4 -3.58 5.31 -10.42
CA CYS A 4 -4.68 5.55 -9.47
C CYS A 4 -5.05 4.20 -8.89
N ALA A 5 -4.50 3.90 -7.72
CA ALA A 5 -4.63 2.58 -7.13
C ALA A 5 -5.70 2.48 -6.05
N THR A 6 -6.22 3.60 -5.56
CA THR A 6 -7.45 3.63 -4.75
C THR A 6 -8.17 4.95 -4.95
N LEU A 7 -9.49 4.96 -4.72
CA LEU A 7 -10.31 6.18 -4.65
C LEU A 7 -9.77 7.23 -3.64
N PHE A 8 -8.90 6.81 -2.71
CA PHE A 8 -8.31 7.65 -1.65
C PHE A 8 -6.77 7.61 -1.57
N GLY A 9 -6.09 6.91 -2.49
CA GLY A 9 -4.64 6.71 -2.43
C GLY A 9 -3.92 7.43 -3.55
N GLY A 10 -3.05 8.36 -3.15
CA GLY A 10 -2.11 9.02 -4.04
C GLY A 10 -1.12 8.05 -4.73
N PRO A 11 -0.15 8.59 -5.49
CA PRO A 11 0.69 7.78 -6.37
C PRO A 11 1.46 6.68 -5.62
N ILE A 12 1.46 5.47 -6.18
CA ILE A 12 2.27 4.36 -5.67
C ILE A 12 3.75 4.61 -6.01
N THR A 13 4.60 4.58 -4.99
CA THR A 13 6.05 4.73 -5.11
C THR A 13 6.75 3.40 -5.43
N ALA A 14 7.96 3.46 -5.98
CA ALA A 14 8.79 2.26 -6.19
C ALA A 14 9.03 1.48 -4.88
N TYR A 15 9.20 2.20 -3.76
CA TYR A 15 9.34 1.61 -2.42
C TYR A 15 8.14 0.74 -2.02
N GLN A 16 6.92 1.17 -2.36
CA GLN A 16 5.69 0.43 -2.08
C GLN A 16 5.51 -0.81 -2.97
N LYS A 17 6.18 -0.90 -4.11
CA LYS A 17 6.11 -2.07 -5.01
C LYS A 17 7.20 -3.10 -4.70
N THR A 18 8.37 -2.64 -4.29
CA THR A 18 9.50 -3.52 -4.02
C THR A 18 9.30 -4.31 -2.73
N LYS A 19 9.35 -5.64 -2.83
CA LYS A 19 9.35 -6.52 -1.66
C LYS A 19 10.67 -6.38 -0.88
N PRO A 20 10.65 -6.38 0.46
CA PRO A 20 11.87 -6.39 1.26
C PRO A 20 12.71 -7.64 0.97
N ALA A 21 14.04 -7.49 0.99
CA ALA A 21 14.94 -8.63 0.91
C ALA A 21 14.78 -9.53 2.15
N PRO A 22 15.12 -10.83 2.07
CA PRO A 22 15.12 -11.72 3.23
C PRO A 22 15.90 -11.12 4.41
N GLY A 23 15.35 -11.20 5.62
CA GLY A 23 15.95 -10.64 6.83
C GLY A 23 15.81 -9.12 6.98
N LYS A 24 15.10 -8.43 6.07
CA LYS A 24 14.75 -7.02 6.23
C LYS A 24 13.39 -6.86 6.91
N PRO A 25 13.17 -5.76 7.65
CA PRO A 25 11.88 -5.48 8.26
C PRO A 25 10.79 -5.35 7.18
N GLU A 26 9.60 -5.79 7.54
CA GLU A 26 8.42 -5.70 6.67
C GLU A 26 7.97 -4.24 6.52
N ARG A 27 7.27 -3.94 5.42
CA ARG A 27 6.79 -2.58 5.16
C ARG A 27 5.56 -2.31 6.01
N GLU A 28 5.50 -1.14 6.62
CA GLU A 28 4.31 -0.72 7.36
C GLU A 28 3.09 -0.63 6.46
N LEU A 29 1.94 -1.08 6.98
CA LEU A 29 0.66 -1.01 6.31
C LEU A 29 -0.05 0.32 6.61
N ARG A 30 -0.86 0.77 5.65
CA ARG A 30 -1.86 1.82 5.83
C ARG A 30 -3.07 1.19 6.53
N ALA A 31 -2.98 0.97 7.84
CA ALA A 31 -4.01 0.26 8.61
C ALA A 31 -5.42 0.84 8.42
N GLY A 32 -5.57 2.17 8.36
CA GLY A 32 -6.87 2.80 8.10
C GLY A 32 -7.46 2.46 6.73
N ALA A 33 -6.63 2.39 5.68
CA ALA A 33 -7.07 2.00 4.34
C ALA A 33 -7.46 0.51 4.30
N LEU A 34 -6.66 -0.35 4.93
CA LEU A 34 -6.95 -1.77 5.03
C LEU A 34 -8.30 -2.06 5.71
N ILE A 35 -8.56 -1.38 6.83
CA ILE A 35 -9.82 -1.54 7.56
C ILE A 35 -11.00 -1.06 6.70
N LEU A 36 -10.85 0.08 6.02
CA LEU A 36 -11.90 0.62 5.16
C LEU A 36 -12.22 -0.32 3.99
N ASP A 37 -11.19 -0.86 3.33
CA ASP A 37 -11.36 -1.81 2.24
C ASP A 37 -12.02 -3.10 2.72
N ILE A 38 -11.58 -3.68 3.84
CA ILE A 38 -12.19 -4.91 4.38
C ILE A 38 -13.67 -4.71 4.71
N VAL A 39 -14.02 -3.58 5.33
CA VAL A 39 -15.39 -3.30 5.81
C VAL A 39 -16.32 -2.89 4.67
N LEU A 40 -15.87 -2.05 3.75
CA LEU A 40 -16.71 -1.52 2.67
C LEU A 40 -16.71 -2.40 1.42
N PHE A 41 -15.56 -2.99 1.05
CA PHE A 41 -15.43 -3.78 -0.17
C PHE A 41 -14.15 -4.65 -0.15
N TRP A 42 -14.20 -5.80 0.53
CA TRP A 42 -13.03 -6.65 0.75
C TRP A 42 -12.21 -7.03 -0.50
N PRO A 43 -12.75 -7.12 -1.74
CA PRO A 43 -11.92 -7.35 -2.92
C PRO A 43 -10.94 -6.20 -3.22
N ALA A 44 -11.25 -4.96 -2.82
CA ALA A 44 -10.31 -3.84 -2.95
C ALA A 44 -9.02 -4.11 -2.17
N ALA A 45 -9.12 -4.67 -0.96
CA ALA A 45 -7.95 -4.98 -0.15
C ALA A 45 -6.98 -5.91 -0.90
N ILE A 46 -7.48 -6.91 -1.62
CA ILE A 46 -6.66 -7.85 -2.41
C ILE A 46 -5.90 -7.10 -3.52
N VAL A 47 -6.61 -6.24 -4.25
CA VAL A 47 -6.01 -5.42 -5.31
C VAL A 47 -4.92 -4.52 -4.71
N ASP A 48 -5.17 -3.95 -3.54
CA ASP A 48 -4.26 -3.07 -2.81
C ASP A 48 -2.99 -3.73 -2.26
N PHE A 49 -3.09 -5.00 -1.87
CA PHE A 49 -1.91 -5.82 -1.58
C PHE A 49 -1.12 -6.14 -2.85
N SER A 50 -1.81 -6.43 -3.96
CA SER A 50 -1.17 -6.83 -5.22
C SER A 50 -0.40 -5.68 -5.88
N ASN A 51 -0.95 -4.46 -5.83
CA ASN A 51 -0.36 -3.26 -6.43
C ASN A 51 0.67 -2.58 -5.48
N GLY A 52 0.61 -2.90 -4.18
CA GLY A 52 1.46 -2.32 -3.13
C GLY A 52 0.95 -0.99 -2.56
N ALA A 53 -0.23 -0.52 -2.96
CA ALA A 53 -0.85 0.72 -2.48
C ALA A 53 -1.11 0.69 -0.97
N ILE A 54 -1.38 -0.51 -0.43
CA ILE A 54 -1.62 -0.72 1.00
C ILE A 54 -0.40 -0.42 1.88
N TYR A 55 0.80 -0.42 1.32
CA TYR A 55 2.02 -0.12 2.08
C TYR A 55 2.21 1.39 2.23
N LYS A 56 2.82 1.82 3.33
CA LYS A 56 3.21 3.22 3.52
C LYS A 56 4.32 3.59 2.52
N PRO A 57 4.31 4.82 1.98
CA PRO A 57 5.42 5.32 1.16
C PRO A 57 6.68 5.42 2.02
N LYS A 58 7.85 5.50 1.37
CA LYS A 58 9.12 5.63 2.08
C LYS A 58 9.02 6.80 3.07
N PRO A 59 9.30 6.60 4.37
CA PRO A 59 9.26 7.69 5.33
C PRO A 59 10.27 8.75 4.88
N THR A 60 9.77 9.89 4.44
CA THR A 60 10.58 11.11 4.32
C THR A 60 10.87 11.52 5.75
N LYS A 61 12.15 11.48 6.16
CA LYS A 61 12.56 12.11 7.42
C LYS A 61 12.06 13.55 7.37
N LYS A 62 11.10 13.89 8.25
CA LYS A 62 10.76 15.28 8.55
C LYS A 62 11.82 15.83 9.48
#